data_AF-A0A7V5R0I3-F1
#
_entry.id   AF-A0A7V5R0I3-F1
#
_cell.length_a   1.000
_cell.length_b   1.000
_cell.length_c   1.000
_cell.angle_alpha   90.00
_cell.angle_beta   90.00
_cell.angle_gamma   90.00
#
_symmetry.space_group_name_H-M   'P 1'
#
loop_
_entity.id
_entity.type
_entity.pdbx_description
1 polymer ?
#
loop_
_entity_poly.entity_id
_entity_poly.type
_entity_poly.pdbx_seq_one_letter_code
_entity_poly.pdbx_strand_id
1 'polypeptide(L)'
;MIETIGFILAALVGIMIGINLNKFKIERKNLKRLERLNHSYFKGLNYLLNDDSERAIDVFIELAKTSNETFEPQLALGNLYRRKGEVDKAIKLHQSLISQPNLPESYRTKALLAMGKDYMSAGLLDRAEVLFTELVEIEAYTPEALYSLCEVYQQEQDWSEAIKCASRYEVVSGRMMTHDIAHFNCELAEKCLQDKDHKKARSYLNSALTINPQCVRAKLIEAREFQMAKKWKKAIESYHQALQYDDVYASEYINEMSYCYAQIK
;
A
#
# COMPACT_ATOMS: atom_id res chain seq x y z
N MET A 1 23.78 68.70 24.47
CA MET A 1 22.52 67.97 24.13
C MET A 1 22.58 67.34 22.74
N ILE A 2 23.05 68.05 21.70
CA ILE A 2 23.17 67.50 20.34
C ILE A 2 24.23 66.39 20.24
N GLU A 3 25.40 66.57 20.86
CA GLU A 3 26.48 65.57 20.85
C GLU A 3 26.08 64.26 21.52
N THR A 4 25.40 64.33 22.67
CA THR A 4 24.89 63.16 23.41
C THR A 4 23.85 62.37 22.61
N ILE A 5 23.04 63.04 21.80
CA ILE A 5 22.05 62.38 20.91
C ILE A 5 22.76 61.66 19.76
N GLY A 6 23.83 62.24 19.21
CA GLY A 6 24.64 61.63 18.16
C GLY A 6 25.32 60.33 18.59
N PHE A 7 25.86 60.27 19.81
CA PHE A 7 26.47 59.05 20.35
C PHE A 7 25.45 57.92 20.57
N ILE A 8 24.24 58.25 21.04
CA ILE A 8 23.17 57.26 21.23
C ILE A 8 22.69 56.70 19.88
N LEU A 9 22.50 57.55 18.87
CA LEU A 9 22.14 57.10 17.52
C LEU A 9 23.22 56.20 16.91
N ALA A 10 24.50 56.56 17.04
CA ALA A 10 25.60 55.73 16.55
C ALA A 10 25.65 54.35 17.24
N ALA A 11 25.42 54.32 18.57
CA ALA A 11 25.35 53.06 19.31
C ALA A 11 24.17 52.17 18.87
N LEU A 12 22.97 52.75 18.66
CA LEU A 12 21.80 52.02 18.17
C LEU A 12 22.01 51.48 16.75
N VAL A 13 22.63 52.25 15.86
CA VAL A 13 23.00 51.81 14.51
C VAL A 13 24.00 50.66 14.57
N GLY A 14 25.03 50.75 15.43
CA GLY A 14 25.99 49.66 15.64
C GLY A 14 25.36 48.36 16.15
N ILE A 15 24.43 48.46 17.10
CA ILE A 15 23.65 47.31 17.60
C ILE A 15 22.80 46.72 16.48
N MET A 16 22.11 47.55 15.70
CA MET A 16 21.26 47.10 14.59
C MET A 16 22.06 46.39 13.50
N ILE A 17 23.23 46.93 13.12
CA ILE A 17 24.17 46.29 12.19
C ILE A 17 24.67 44.96 12.76
N GLY A 18 25.05 44.91 14.05
CA GLY A 18 25.49 43.69 14.71
C GLY A 18 24.44 42.58 14.72
N ILE A 19 23.18 42.92 15.03
CA ILE A 19 22.05 41.98 14.97
C ILE A 19 21.84 41.47 13.54
N ASN A 20 21.91 42.36 12.54
CA ASN A 20 21.67 41.98 11.15
C ASN A 20 22.79 41.08 10.59
N LEU A 21 24.05 41.36 10.92
CA LEU A 21 25.19 40.50 10.57
C LEU A 21 25.10 39.13 11.24
N ASN A 22 24.64 39.07 12.50
CA ASN A 22 24.44 37.80 13.19
C ASN A 22 23.30 36.99 12.57
N LYS A 23 22.16 37.62 12.24
CA LYS A 23 21.05 36.98 11.50
C LYS A 23 21.53 36.40 10.17
N PHE A 24 22.24 37.19 9.38
CA PHE A 24 22.77 36.75 8.10
C PHE A 24 23.79 35.60 8.22
N LYS A 25 24.62 35.60 9.28
CA LYS A 25 25.53 34.50 9.58
C LYS A 25 24.78 33.22 9.98
N ILE A 26 23.71 33.34 10.77
CA ILE A 26 22.84 32.23 11.16
C ILE A 26 22.13 31.67 9.92
N GLU A 27 21.55 32.52 9.07
CA GLU A 27 20.90 32.12 7.81
C GLU A 27 21.86 31.37 6.88
N ARG A 28 23.07 31.89 6.66
CA ARG A 28 24.11 31.18 5.88
C ARG A 28 24.50 29.84 6.48
N LYS A 29 24.60 29.73 7.81
CA LYS A 29 24.91 28.46 8.49
C LYS A 29 23.76 27.47 8.32
N ASN A 30 22.52 27.94 8.42
CA ASN A 30 21.31 27.13 8.23
C ASN A 30 21.19 26.64 6.78
N LEU A 31 21.48 27.48 5.80
CA LEU A 31 21.52 27.11 4.37
C LEU A 31 22.54 26.00 4.12
N LYS A 32 23.78 26.16 4.61
CA LYS A 32 24.81 25.11 4.48
C LYS A 32 24.43 23.81 5.19
N ARG A 33 23.72 23.89 6.32
CA ARG A 33 23.19 22.72 7.02
C ARG A 33 22.11 22.04 6.18
N LEU A 34 21.19 22.81 5.59
CA LEU A 34 20.12 22.32 4.72
C LEU A 34 20.68 21.65 3.46
N GLU A 35 21.66 22.26 2.80
CA GLU A 35 22.35 21.67 1.65
C GLU A 35 22.98 20.32 1.97
N ARG A 36 23.65 20.21 3.13
CA ARG A 36 24.24 18.95 3.60
C ARG A 36 23.18 17.89 3.90
N LEU A 37 22.10 18.27 4.58
CA LEU A 37 20.98 17.36 4.87
C LEU A 37 20.34 16.86 3.58
N ASN A 38 20.09 17.75 2.60
CA ASN A 38 19.57 17.38 1.29
C ASN A 38 20.52 16.44 0.55
N HIS A 39 21.82 16.73 0.53
CA HIS A 39 22.81 15.87 -0.11
C HIS A 39 22.83 14.46 0.52
N SER A 40 22.87 14.37 1.85
CA SER A 40 22.83 13.08 2.55
C SER A 40 21.50 12.35 2.33
N TYR A 41 20.37 13.06 2.26
CA TYR A 41 19.08 12.49 1.93
C TYR A 41 19.07 11.88 0.52
N PHE A 42 19.55 12.60 -0.49
CA PHE A 42 19.68 12.07 -1.85
C PHE A 42 20.66 10.90 -1.93
N LYS A 43 21.74 10.92 -1.14
CA LYS A 43 22.66 9.78 -1.03
C LYS A 43 21.95 8.53 -0.48
N GLY A 44 21.16 8.70 0.59
CA GLY A 44 20.33 7.62 1.16
C GLY A 44 19.35 7.06 0.13
N LEU A 45 18.63 7.93 -0.60
CA LEU A 45 17.73 7.50 -1.67
C LEU A 45 18.45 6.80 -2.82
N ASN A 46 19.65 7.23 -3.19
CA ASN A 46 20.42 6.57 -4.24
C ASN A 46 20.82 5.14 -3.83
N TYR A 47 21.17 4.91 -2.56
CA TYR A 47 21.37 3.54 -2.08
C TYR A 47 20.10 2.70 -2.21
N LEU A 48 18.92 3.26 -1.91
CA LEU A 48 17.65 2.54 -2.09
C LEU A 48 17.33 2.23 -3.56
N LEU A 49 17.66 3.14 -4.48
CA LEU A 49 17.49 2.89 -5.91
C LEU A 49 18.41 1.80 -6.44
N ASN A 50 19.55 1.58 -5.79
CA ASN A 50 20.51 0.51 -6.12
C ASN A 50 20.31 -0.76 -5.25
N ASP A 51 19.18 -0.87 -4.56
CA ASP A 51 18.83 -1.99 -3.66
C ASP A 51 19.81 -2.22 -2.48
N ASP A 52 20.61 -1.20 -2.14
CA ASP A 52 21.57 -1.25 -1.05
C ASP A 52 20.94 -0.75 0.26
N SER A 53 20.05 -1.57 0.81
CA SER A 53 19.27 -1.21 1.99
C SER A 53 20.12 -1.03 3.25
N GLU A 54 21.24 -1.75 3.39
CA GLU A 54 22.12 -1.64 4.57
C GLU A 54 22.80 -0.27 4.63
N ARG A 55 23.45 0.17 3.54
CA ARG A 55 24.09 1.49 3.51
C ARG A 55 23.07 2.62 3.55
N ALA A 56 21.88 2.41 2.99
CA ALA A 56 20.79 3.37 3.11
C ALA A 56 20.38 3.58 4.57
N ILE A 57 20.21 2.49 5.33
CA ILE A 57 19.84 2.55 6.76
C ILE A 57 20.86 3.38 7.54
N ASP A 58 22.16 3.15 7.35
CA ASP A 58 23.20 3.90 8.06
C ASP A 58 23.10 5.42 7.79
N VAL A 59 22.92 5.80 6.53
CA VAL A 59 22.74 7.21 6.14
C VAL A 59 21.46 7.80 6.76
N PHE A 60 20.35 7.06 6.75
CA PHE A 60 19.09 7.53 7.33
C PHE A 60 19.11 7.58 8.86
N ILE A 61 19.88 6.71 9.54
CA ILE A 61 20.14 6.81 10.98
C ILE A 61 20.90 8.10 11.30
N GLU A 62 21.95 8.42 10.54
CA GLU A 62 22.71 9.67 10.73
C GLU A 62 21.84 10.90 10.48
N LEU A 63 21.03 10.88 9.43
CA LEU A 63 20.05 11.94 9.16
C LEU A 63 19.10 12.08 10.34
N ALA A 64 18.40 11.02 10.74
CA ALA A 64 17.43 11.06 11.84
C ALA A 64 18.02 11.57 13.17
N LYS A 65 19.30 11.30 13.46
CA LYS A 65 20.00 11.82 14.65
C LYS A 65 20.37 13.29 14.55
N THR A 66 20.79 13.75 13.38
CA THR A 66 21.29 15.12 13.16
C THR A 66 20.18 16.12 12.89
N SER A 67 18.99 15.62 12.55
CA SER A 67 17.81 16.40 12.24
C SER A 67 16.64 15.96 13.13
N ASN A 68 16.79 16.20 14.44
CA ASN A 68 15.78 16.00 15.49
C ASN A 68 14.38 16.61 15.21
N GLU A 69 14.21 17.31 14.09
CA GLU A 69 13.01 18.04 13.66
C GLU A 69 12.53 17.64 12.26
N THR A 70 13.15 16.68 11.57
CA THR A 70 12.75 16.34 10.19
C THR A 70 11.99 15.03 10.15
N PHE A 71 10.69 15.15 9.90
CA PHE A 71 9.76 14.05 9.70
C PHE A 71 10.18 13.08 8.57
N GLU A 72 10.63 13.59 7.42
CA GLU A 72 10.87 12.78 6.22
C GLU A 72 12.00 11.73 6.38
N PRO A 73 13.21 12.08 6.91
CA PRO A 73 14.23 11.07 7.19
C PRO A 73 13.80 10.00 8.21
N GLN A 74 13.01 10.37 9.22
CA GLN A 74 12.51 9.43 10.22
C GLN A 74 11.46 8.48 9.62
N LEU A 75 10.55 9.00 8.79
CA LEU A 75 9.59 8.20 8.03
C LEU A 75 10.32 7.24 7.05
N ALA A 76 11.33 7.73 6.34
CA ALA A 76 12.14 6.91 5.45
C ALA A 76 12.84 5.79 6.22
N LEU A 77 13.47 6.10 7.36
CA LEU A 77 14.13 5.11 8.21
C LEU A 77 13.15 4.03 8.70
N GLY A 78 11.94 4.40 9.12
CA GLY A 78 10.91 3.43 9.52
C GLY A 78 10.51 2.50 8.37
N ASN A 79 10.31 3.04 7.17
CA ASN A 79 10.05 2.24 5.97
C ASN A 79 11.20 1.24 5.66
N LEU A 80 12.45 1.61 5.94
CA LEU A 80 13.60 0.71 5.77
C LEU A 80 13.66 -0.39 6.81
N TYR A 81 13.34 -0.07 8.07
CA TYR A 81 13.20 -1.11 9.10
C TYR A 81 12.14 -2.14 8.70
N ARG A 82 10.98 -1.70 8.18
CA ARG A 82 9.94 -2.62 7.67
C ARG A 82 10.48 -3.50 6.55
N ARG A 83 11.14 -2.93 5.53
CA ARG A 83 11.70 -3.70 4.40
C ARG A 83 12.75 -4.73 4.82
N LYS A 84 13.51 -4.44 5.88
CA LYS A 84 14.50 -5.36 6.46
C LYS A 84 13.88 -6.46 7.34
N GLY A 85 12.56 -6.39 7.60
CA GLY A 85 11.87 -7.28 8.54
C GLY A 85 12.04 -6.87 10.01
N GLU A 86 12.68 -5.72 10.30
CA GLU A 86 12.77 -5.14 11.64
C GLU A 86 11.46 -4.39 12.00
N VAL A 87 10.32 -5.06 11.85
CA VAL A 87 8.98 -4.44 11.88
C VAL A 87 8.68 -3.77 13.22
N ASP A 88 9.12 -4.35 14.34
CA ASP A 88 8.96 -3.74 15.68
C ASP A 88 9.62 -2.36 15.78
N LYS A 89 10.77 -2.16 15.13
CA LYS A 89 11.44 -0.85 15.11
C LYS A 89 10.71 0.14 14.22
N ALA A 90 10.16 -0.32 13.10
CA ALA A 90 9.34 0.50 12.21
C ALA A 90 8.09 1.02 12.93
N ILE A 91 7.33 0.13 13.59
CA ILE A 91 6.13 0.48 14.36
C ILE A 91 6.46 1.52 15.44
N LYS A 92 7.49 1.25 16.26
CA LYS A 92 7.91 2.18 17.33
C LYS A 92 8.29 3.56 16.79
N LEU A 93 9.02 3.58 15.67
CA LEU A 93 9.45 4.83 15.05
C LEU A 93 8.26 5.62 14.49
N HIS A 94 7.38 5.00 13.69
CA HIS A 94 6.21 5.70 13.16
C HIS A 94 5.21 6.11 14.25
N GLN A 95 5.02 5.30 15.30
CA GLN A 95 4.22 5.68 16.46
C GLN A 95 4.81 6.90 17.18
N SER A 96 6.15 6.96 17.32
CA SER A 96 6.83 8.11 17.91
C SER A 96 6.66 9.38 17.06
N LEU A 97 6.62 9.27 15.72
CA LEU A 97 6.34 10.39 14.82
C LEU A 97 4.93 10.93 15.05
N ILE A 98 3.93 10.05 15.05
CA ILE A 98 2.52 10.42 15.23
C ILE A 98 2.28 11.08 16.59
N SER A 99 3.06 10.70 17.60
CA SER A 99 2.93 11.23 18.97
C SER A 99 3.57 12.61 19.17
N GLN A 100 4.23 13.18 18.16
CA GLN A 100 4.88 14.49 18.28
C GLN A 100 3.85 15.61 18.44
N PRO A 101 4.01 16.51 19.43
CA PRO A 101 3.10 17.64 19.59
C PRO A 101 3.18 18.56 18.37
N ASN A 102 2.03 19.07 17.92
CA ASN A 102 1.90 19.96 16.76
C ASN A 102 2.38 19.37 15.42
N LEU A 103 2.34 18.04 15.26
CA LEU A 103 2.60 17.42 13.96
C LEU A 103 1.54 17.89 12.95
N PRO A 104 1.93 18.43 11.78
CA PRO A 104 0.99 18.79 10.73
C PRO A 104 0.15 17.58 10.29
N GLU A 105 -1.14 17.80 10.01
CA GLU A 105 -2.06 16.70 9.67
C GLU A 105 -1.61 15.90 8.44
N SER A 106 -0.99 16.57 7.45
CA SER A 106 -0.41 15.92 6.29
C SER A 106 0.73 14.94 6.64
N TYR A 107 1.50 15.23 7.68
CA TYR A 107 2.53 14.32 8.20
C TYR A 107 1.93 13.22 9.07
N ARG A 108 0.91 13.55 9.88
CA ARG A 108 0.16 12.57 10.67
C ARG A 108 -0.41 11.46 9.77
N THR A 109 -1.17 11.84 8.75
CA THR A 109 -1.78 10.90 7.80
C THR A 109 -0.76 10.07 7.03
N LYS A 110 0.37 10.66 6.63
CA LYS A 110 1.48 9.93 5.99
C LYS A 110 2.13 8.91 6.93
N ALA A 111 2.29 9.24 8.21
CA ALA A 111 2.82 8.31 9.21
C ALA A 111 1.81 7.22 9.59
N LEU A 112 0.51 7.53 9.63
CA LEU A 112 -0.56 6.53 9.82
C LEU A 112 -0.54 5.50 8.70
N LEU A 113 -0.43 5.94 7.44
CA LEU A 113 -0.34 5.04 6.29
C LEU A 113 0.88 4.12 6.41
N ALA A 114 2.03 4.67 6.81
CA ALA A 114 3.26 3.89 7.00
C ALA A 114 3.13 2.88 8.16
N MET A 115 2.51 3.29 9.28
CA MET A 115 2.26 2.42 10.43
C MET A 115 1.25 1.31 10.12
N GLY A 116 0.21 1.58 9.32
CA GLY A 116 -0.71 0.55 8.83
C GLY A 116 0.01 -0.51 8.02
N LYS A 117 0.94 -0.11 7.14
CA LYS A 117 1.78 -1.05 6.38
C LYS A 117 2.75 -1.83 7.27
N ASP A 118 3.22 -1.24 8.37
CA ASP A 118 4.01 -1.98 9.35
C ASP A 118 3.17 -3.05 10.06
N TYR A 119 1.94 -2.71 10.45
CA TYR A 119 1.02 -3.69 11.06
C TYR A 119 0.69 -4.83 10.11
N MET A 120 0.44 -4.58 8.83
CA MET A 120 0.30 -5.64 7.82
C MET A 120 1.54 -6.53 7.78
N SER A 121 2.73 -5.93 7.72
CA SER A 121 4.00 -6.68 7.68
C SER A 121 4.25 -7.50 8.95
N ALA A 122 3.65 -7.12 10.09
CA ALA A 122 3.69 -7.86 11.35
C ALA A 122 2.56 -8.90 11.48
N GLY A 123 1.62 -8.97 10.53
CA GLY A 123 0.42 -9.81 10.62
C GLY A 123 -0.63 -9.29 11.61
N LEU A 124 -0.51 -8.03 12.07
CA LEU A 124 -1.45 -7.37 12.98
C LEU A 124 -2.61 -6.73 12.19
N LEU A 125 -3.40 -7.58 11.51
CA LEU A 125 -4.38 -7.16 10.50
C LEU A 125 -5.49 -6.26 11.06
N ASP A 126 -6.08 -6.62 12.21
CA ASP A 126 -7.11 -5.78 12.88
C ASP A 126 -6.63 -4.33 13.08
N ARG A 127 -5.36 -4.14 13.46
CA ARG A 127 -4.81 -2.80 13.71
C ARG A 127 -4.51 -2.07 12.41
N ALA A 128 -4.12 -2.79 11.36
CA ALA A 128 -3.92 -2.20 10.04
C ALA A 128 -5.25 -1.71 9.47
N GLU A 129 -6.30 -2.52 9.57
CA GLU A 129 -7.65 -2.20 9.11
C GLU A 129 -8.16 -0.89 9.73
N VAL A 130 -8.02 -0.74 11.06
CA VAL A 130 -8.42 0.50 11.76
C VAL A 130 -7.74 1.73 11.18
N LEU A 131 -6.43 1.68 10.95
CA LEU A 131 -5.68 2.83 10.44
C LEU A 131 -6.02 3.17 8.99
N PHE A 132 -6.17 2.16 8.12
CA PHE A 132 -6.53 2.42 6.74
C PHE A 132 -7.99 2.88 6.61
N THR A 133 -8.89 2.38 7.46
CA THR A 133 -10.27 2.87 7.53
C THR A 133 -10.32 4.33 7.95
N GLU A 134 -9.58 4.72 9.00
CA GLU A 134 -9.44 6.13 9.41
C GLU A 134 -8.98 7.00 8.23
N LEU A 135 -7.96 6.56 7.49
CA LEU A 135 -7.44 7.28 6.32
C LEU A 135 -8.49 7.44 5.20
N VAL A 136 -9.27 6.40 4.93
CA VAL A 136 -10.36 6.45 3.96
C VAL A 136 -11.48 7.40 4.40
N GLU A 137 -11.82 7.40 5.69
CA GLU A 137 -12.88 8.26 6.27
C GLU A 137 -12.51 9.75 6.21
N ILE A 138 -11.25 10.09 6.46
CA ILE A 138 -10.75 11.48 6.41
C ILE A 138 -10.26 11.89 5.01
N GLU A 139 -10.50 11.06 4.00
CA GLU A 139 -10.11 11.28 2.60
C GLU A 139 -8.61 11.54 2.39
N ALA A 140 -7.75 10.93 3.21
CA ALA A 140 -6.30 11.07 3.13
C ALA A 140 -5.66 9.79 2.58
N TYR A 141 -4.90 9.89 1.48
CA TYR A 141 -4.29 8.74 0.82
C TYR A 141 -5.31 7.63 0.48
N THR A 142 -6.54 8.02 0.12
CA THR A 142 -7.67 7.11 -0.09
C THR A 142 -7.36 5.96 -1.07
N PRO A 143 -6.72 6.19 -2.24
CA PRO A 143 -6.35 5.08 -3.12
C PRO A 143 -5.41 4.09 -2.44
N GLU A 144 -4.34 4.56 -1.80
CA GLU A 144 -3.37 3.69 -1.13
C GLU A 144 -3.98 2.95 0.06
N ALA A 145 -4.83 3.62 0.84
CA ALA A 145 -5.52 3.01 1.98
C ALA A 145 -6.55 1.97 1.54
N LEU A 146 -7.34 2.22 0.47
CA LEU A 146 -8.27 1.24 -0.10
C LEU A 146 -7.54 0.01 -0.66
N TYR A 147 -6.41 0.23 -1.34
CA TYR A 147 -5.60 -0.88 -1.84
C TYR A 147 -5.06 -1.73 -0.68
N SER A 148 -4.52 -1.10 0.37
CA SER A 148 -4.04 -1.83 1.54
C SER A 148 -5.16 -2.51 2.34
N LEU A 149 -6.37 -1.93 2.43
CA LEU A 149 -7.54 -2.61 2.98
C LEU A 149 -7.92 -3.85 2.17
N CYS A 150 -7.86 -3.76 0.83
CA CYS A 150 -8.10 -4.91 -0.03
C CYS A 150 -7.11 -6.05 0.27
N GLU A 151 -5.82 -5.73 0.46
CA GLU A 151 -4.79 -6.71 0.84
C GLU A 151 -5.04 -7.30 2.24
N VAL A 152 -5.46 -6.48 3.21
CA VAL A 152 -5.84 -6.94 4.56
C VAL A 152 -6.97 -7.96 4.48
N TYR A 153 -8.09 -7.61 3.85
CA TYR A 153 -9.24 -8.50 3.73
C TYR A 153 -8.96 -9.75 2.90
N GLN A 154 -8.08 -9.65 1.90
CA GLN A 154 -7.59 -10.82 1.17
C GLN A 154 -6.82 -11.78 2.09
N GLN A 155 -5.96 -11.28 2.96
CA GLN A 155 -5.19 -12.11 3.89
C GLN A 155 -6.09 -12.76 4.97
N GLU A 156 -7.16 -12.07 5.38
CA GLU A 156 -8.19 -12.58 6.28
C GLU A 156 -9.19 -13.52 5.59
N GLN A 157 -9.13 -13.60 4.26
CA GLN A 157 -10.10 -14.31 3.42
C GLN A 157 -11.53 -13.74 3.54
N ASP A 158 -11.68 -12.47 3.92
CA ASP A 158 -12.94 -11.73 3.75
C ASP A 158 -13.05 -11.20 2.33
N TRP A 159 -13.37 -12.11 1.42
CA TRP A 159 -13.52 -11.80 0.00
C TRP A 159 -14.59 -10.76 -0.30
N SER A 160 -15.60 -10.60 0.58
CA SER A 160 -16.70 -9.66 0.35
C SER A 160 -16.25 -8.23 0.61
N GLU A 161 -15.53 -7.99 1.71
CA GLU A 161 -14.94 -6.68 1.99
C GLU A 161 -13.79 -6.36 1.03
N ALA A 162 -12.98 -7.36 0.65
CA ALA A 162 -11.93 -7.19 -0.37
C ALA A 162 -12.51 -6.67 -1.71
N ILE A 163 -13.63 -7.25 -2.19
CA ILE A 163 -14.32 -6.78 -3.40
C ILE A 163 -14.80 -5.33 -3.24
N LYS A 164 -15.40 -4.97 -2.09
CA LYS A 164 -15.87 -3.60 -1.85
C LYS A 164 -14.72 -2.59 -1.90
N CYS A 165 -13.60 -2.91 -1.25
CA CYS A 165 -12.41 -2.08 -1.26
C CYS A 165 -11.81 -1.95 -2.67
N ALA A 166 -11.66 -3.06 -3.39
CA ALA A 166 -11.16 -3.06 -4.77
C ALA A 166 -12.06 -2.24 -5.71
N SER A 167 -13.38 -2.41 -5.66
CA SER A 167 -14.32 -1.63 -6.48
C SER A 167 -14.27 -0.13 -6.15
N ARG A 168 -14.16 0.24 -4.86
CA ARG A 168 -13.97 1.65 -4.47
C ARG A 168 -12.62 2.19 -4.95
N TYR A 169 -11.57 1.37 -4.90
CA TYR A 169 -10.25 1.73 -5.39
C TYR A 169 -10.27 2.02 -6.90
N GLU A 170 -10.94 1.19 -7.71
CA GLU A 170 -11.08 1.43 -9.15
C GLU A 170 -11.72 2.79 -9.44
N VAL A 171 -12.78 3.14 -8.70
CA VAL A 171 -13.51 4.41 -8.86
C VAL A 171 -12.62 5.62 -8.51
N VAL A 172 -11.89 5.57 -7.39
CA VAL A 172 -11.11 6.72 -6.90
C VAL A 172 -9.76 6.85 -7.62
N SER A 173 -9.14 5.74 -8.00
CA SER A 173 -7.81 5.73 -8.62
C SER A 173 -7.82 5.71 -10.14
N GLY A 174 -8.93 5.28 -10.76
CA GLY A 174 -9.04 4.99 -12.19
C GLY A 174 -8.22 3.77 -12.65
N ARG A 175 -7.63 3.01 -11.72
CA ARG A 175 -6.84 1.80 -12.00
C ARG A 175 -7.70 0.57 -11.77
N MET A 176 -7.81 -0.27 -12.79
CA MET A 176 -8.61 -1.48 -12.75
C MET A 176 -7.97 -2.56 -11.87
N MET A 177 -8.79 -3.26 -11.10
CA MET A 177 -8.51 -4.47 -10.32
C MET A 177 -9.41 -5.64 -10.79
N THR A 178 -9.86 -5.62 -12.04
CA THR A 178 -10.79 -6.61 -12.60
C THR A 178 -10.32 -8.05 -12.43
N HIS A 179 -9.01 -8.29 -12.54
CA HIS A 179 -8.41 -9.59 -12.27
C HIS A 179 -8.65 -10.00 -10.81
N ASP A 180 -8.24 -9.19 -9.84
CA ASP A 180 -8.36 -9.52 -8.42
C ASP A 180 -9.82 -9.68 -8.00
N ILE A 181 -10.71 -8.77 -8.42
CA ILE A 181 -12.15 -8.85 -8.12
C ILE A 181 -12.76 -10.13 -8.70
N ALA A 182 -12.40 -10.54 -9.92
CA ALA A 182 -12.88 -11.80 -10.48
C ALA A 182 -12.38 -13.00 -9.69
N HIS A 183 -11.12 -12.98 -9.22
CA HIS A 183 -10.55 -14.03 -8.38
C HIS A 183 -11.22 -14.09 -6.99
N PHE A 184 -11.53 -12.96 -6.35
CA PHE A 184 -12.27 -12.95 -5.09
C PHE A 184 -13.69 -13.51 -5.25
N ASN A 185 -14.35 -13.24 -6.37
CA ASN A 185 -15.63 -13.89 -6.68
C ASN A 185 -15.49 -15.41 -6.89
N CYS A 186 -14.36 -15.88 -7.44
CA CYS A 186 -14.08 -17.31 -7.54
C CYS A 186 -13.94 -17.96 -6.15
N GLU A 187 -13.27 -17.30 -5.20
CA GLU A 187 -13.16 -17.78 -3.81
C GLU A 187 -14.54 -17.91 -3.15
N LEU A 188 -15.38 -16.89 -3.29
CA LEU A 188 -16.77 -16.92 -2.79
C LEU A 188 -17.59 -18.04 -3.45
N ALA A 189 -17.40 -18.28 -4.75
CA ALA A 189 -18.05 -19.37 -5.45
C ALA A 189 -17.62 -20.73 -4.91
N GLU A 190 -16.32 -20.97 -4.72
CA GLU A 190 -15.79 -22.22 -4.17
C GLU A 190 -16.28 -22.47 -2.74
N LYS A 191 -16.30 -21.44 -1.88
CA LYS A 191 -16.87 -21.54 -0.53
C LYS A 191 -18.35 -21.94 -0.57
N CYS A 192 -19.15 -21.31 -1.44
CA CYS A 192 -20.55 -21.68 -1.62
C CYS A 192 -20.72 -23.12 -2.15
N LEU A 193 -19.84 -23.59 -3.04
CA LEU A 193 -19.86 -24.97 -3.52
C LEU A 193 -19.54 -25.97 -2.41
N GLN A 194 -18.59 -25.66 -1.53
CA GLN A 194 -18.30 -26.48 -0.34
C GLN A 194 -19.52 -26.58 0.58
N ASP A 195 -20.25 -25.47 0.75
CA ASP A 195 -21.51 -25.39 1.49
C ASP A 195 -22.72 -25.99 0.73
N LYS A 196 -22.50 -26.52 -0.49
CA LYS A 196 -23.52 -27.06 -1.40
C LYS A 196 -24.58 -26.04 -1.85
N ASP A 197 -24.31 -24.74 -1.69
CA ASP A 197 -25.15 -23.66 -2.22
C ASP A 197 -24.77 -23.35 -3.68
N HIS A 198 -25.19 -24.25 -4.57
CA HIS A 198 -24.92 -24.13 -6.01
C HIS A 198 -25.52 -22.85 -6.62
N LYS A 199 -26.61 -22.32 -6.06
CA LYS A 199 -27.27 -21.12 -6.59
C LYS A 199 -26.42 -19.88 -6.33
N LYS A 200 -25.92 -19.71 -5.10
CA LYS A 200 -25.01 -18.59 -4.79
C LYS A 200 -23.68 -18.73 -5.50
N ALA A 201 -23.12 -19.94 -5.54
CA ALA A 201 -21.89 -20.19 -6.29
C ALA A 201 -22.00 -19.73 -7.75
N ARG A 202 -23.12 -20.08 -8.40
CA ARG A 202 -23.40 -19.65 -9.78
C ARG A 202 -23.50 -18.14 -9.93
N SER A 203 -24.09 -17.45 -8.94
CA SER A 203 -24.15 -15.99 -8.92
C SER A 203 -22.75 -15.37 -8.89
N TYR A 204 -21.88 -15.84 -8.00
CA TYR A 204 -20.51 -15.33 -7.90
C TYR A 204 -19.67 -15.64 -9.15
N LEU A 205 -19.82 -16.83 -9.75
CA LEU A 205 -19.17 -17.14 -11.02
C LEU A 205 -19.62 -16.21 -12.16
N ASN A 206 -20.91 -15.91 -12.24
CA ASN A 206 -21.43 -14.98 -13.23
C ASN A 206 -20.87 -13.57 -13.00
N SER A 207 -20.76 -13.13 -11.74
CA SER A 207 -20.11 -11.87 -11.39
C SER A 207 -18.64 -11.85 -11.83
N ALA A 208 -17.86 -12.89 -11.52
CA ALA A 208 -16.46 -13.02 -11.93
C ALA A 208 -16.30 -12.90 -13.45
N LEU A 209 -17.13 -13.61 -14.22
CA LEU A 209 -17.10 -13.61 -15.68
C LEU A 209 -17.65 -12.33 -16.32
N THR A 210 -18.50 -11.58 -15.60
CA THR A 210 -18.94 -10.26 -16.06
C THR A 210 -17.82 -9.23 -15.91
N ILE A 211 -17.08 -9.29 -14.80
CA ILE A 211 -15.96 -8.40 -14.50
C ILE A 211 -14.75 -8.72 -15.38
N ASN A 212 -14.43 -10.01 -15.52
CA ASN A 212 -13.38 -10.50 -16.38
C ASN A 212 -13.87 -11.71 -17.18
N PRO A 213 -14.34 -11.51 -18.43
CA PRO A 213 -14.80 -12.60 -19.30
C PRO A 213 -13.74 -13.66 -19.61
N GLN A 214 -12.46 -13.31 -19.48
CA GLN A 214 -11.31 -14.18 -19.74
C GLN A 214 -10.80 -14.86 -18.46
N CYS A 215 -11.52 -14.78 -17.34
CA CYS A 215 -11.11 -15.43 -16.09
C CYS A 215 -11.17 -16.97 -16.23
N VAL A 216 -10.01 -17.57 -16.52
CA VAL A 216 -9.82 -19.01 -16.68
C VAL A 216 -10.27 -19.76 -15.43
N ARG A 217 -9.89 -19.29 -14.24
CA ARG A 217 -10.30 -19.92 -12.97
C ARG A 217 -11.82 -20.02 -12.84
N ALA A 218 -12.56 -18.94 -13.14
CA ALA A 218 -14.02 -18.95 -13.08
C ALA A 218 -14.61 -19.98 -14.06
N LYS A 219 -14.04 -20.09 -15.28
CA LYS A 219 -14.46 -21.09 -16.28
C LYS A 219 -14.20 -22.53 -15.83
N LEU A 220 -13.06 -22.79 -15.19
CA LEU A 220 -12.75 -24.11 -14.66
C LEU A 220 -13.68 -24.51 -13.51
N ILE A 221 -14.00 -23.59 -12.60
CA ILE A 221 -14.98 -23.85 -11.52
C ILE A 221 -16.37 -24.12 -12.11
N GLU A 222 -16.80 -23.32 -13.10
CA GLU A 222 -18.04 -23.52 -13.82
C GLU A 222 -18.11 -24.91 -14.50
N ALA A 223 -17.02 -25.32 -15.17
CA ALA A 223 -16.92 -26.60 -15.83
C ALA A 223 -17.07 -27.77 -14.83
N ARG A 224 -16.41 -27.67 -13.67
CA ARG A 224 -16.50 -28.67 -12.59
C ARG A 224 -17.91 -28.78 -12.03
N GLU A 225 -18.64 -27.68 -11.79
CA GLU A 225 -20.03 -27.83 -11.29
C GLU A 225 -20.98 -28.38 -12.36
N PHE A 226 -20.78 -28.05 -13.65
CA PHE A 226 -21.51 -28.74 -14.73
C PHE A 226 -21.19 -30.23 -14.79
N GLN A 227 -19.93 -30.62 -14.58
CA GLN A 227 -19.50 -32.01 -14.52
C GLN A 227 -20.17 -32.75 -13.35
N MET A 228 -20.19 -32.16 -12.15
CA MET A 228 -20.89 -32.71 -10.98
C MET A 228 -22.40 -32.86 -11.23
N ALA A 229 -23.00 -31.89 -11.94
CA ALA A 229 -24.39 -31.94 -12.36
C ALA A 229 -24.66 -32.86 -13.56
N LYS A 230 -23.65 -33.60 -14.05
CA LYS A 230 -23.69 -34.47 -15.25
C LYS A 230 -24.14 -33.75 -16.52
N LYS A 231 -23.94 -32.43 -16.59
CA LYS A 231 -24.20 -31.58 -17.77
C LYS A 231 -22.96 -31.55 -18.66
N TRP A 232 -22.58 -32.73 -19.16
CA TRP A 232 -21.29 -32.96 -19.84
C TRP A 232 -20.99 -31.99 -20.99
N LYS A 233 -21.99 -31.70 -21.84
CA LYS A 233 -21.82 -30.76 -22.98
C LYS A 233 -21.42 -29.36 -22.53
N LYS A 234 -22.05 -28.85 -21.45
CA LYS A 234 -21.75 -27.53 -20.90
C LYS A 234 -20.39 -27.51 -20.22
N ALA A 235 -20.03 -28.58 -19.51
CA ALA A 235 -18.71 -28.71 -18.89
C ALA A 235 -17.59 -28.62 -19.94
N ILE A 236 -17.73 -29.35 -21.05
CA ILE A 236 -16.77 -29.31 -22.17
C ILE A 236 -16.65 -27.91 -22.78
N GLU A 237 -17.78 -27.22 -22.98
CA GLU A 237 -17.76 -25.85 -23.50
C GLU A 237 -16.97 -24.90 -22.58
N SER A 238 -17.20 -24.96 -21.27
CA SER A 238 -16.45 -24.16 -20.31
C SER A 238 -14.96 -24.52 -20.26
N TYR A 239 -14.59 -25.81 -20.37
CA TYR A 239 -13.19 -26.23 -20.48
C TYR A 239 -12.52 -25.72 -21.76
N HIS A 240 -13.21 -25.73 -22.90
CA HIS A 240 -12.69 -25.13 -24.14
C HIS A 240 -12.50 -23.62 -24.03
N GLN A 241 -13.44 -22.92 -23.40
CA GLN A 241 -13.31 -21.48 -23.17
C GLN A 241 -12.10 -21.19 -22.28
N ALA A 242 -11.86 -21.99 -21.24
CA ALA A 242 -10.65 -21.88 -20.42
C ALA A 242 -9.38 -22.07 -21.26
N LEU A 243 -9.33 -23.12 -22.09
CA LEU A 243 -8.19 -23.44 -22.97
C LEU A 243 -7.90 -22.36 -24.01
N GLN A 244 -8.94 -21.69 -24.51
CA GLN A 244 -8.80 -20.62 -25.48
C GLN A 244 -8.08 -19.39 -24.89
N TYR A 245 -8.28 -19.11 -23.62
CA TYR A 245 -7.72 -17.91 -22.97
C TYR A 245 -6.35 -18.15 -22.34
N ASP A 246 -6.10 -19.35 -21.82
CA ASP A 246 -4.79 -19.75 -21.30
C ASP A 246 -4.60 -21.27 -21.41
N ASP A 247 -3.66 -21.68 -22.27
CA ASP A 247 -3.32 -23.07 -22.52
C ASP A 247 -2.22 -23.61 -21.60
N VAL A 248 -1.55 -22.74 -20.83
CA VAL A 248 -0.46 -23.13 -19.91
C VAL A 248 -0.99 -24.12 -18.85
N TYR A 249 -2.22 -23.91 -18.39
CA TYR A 249 -2.86 -24.74 -17.37
C TYR A 249 -3.62 -25.94 -17.94
N ALA A 250 -3.61 -26.16 -19.26
CA ALA A 250 -4.38 -27.23 -19.88
C ALA A 250 -4.13 -28.61 -19.24
N SER A 251 -2.88 -28.88 -18.88
CA SER A 251 -2.47 -30.13 -18.24
C SER A 251 -3.21 -30.43 -16.93
N GLU A 252 -3.71 -29.41 -16.21
CA GLU A 252 -4.42 -29.55 -14.94
C GLU A 252 -5.87 -30.01 -15.10
N TYR A 253 -6.49 -29.79 -16.26
CA TYR A 253 -7.93 -30.06 -16.47
C TYR A 253 -8.25 -30.89 -17.72
N ILE A 254 -7.23 -31.28 -18.51
CA ILE A 254 -7.43 -32.06 -19.74
C ILE A 254 -8.02 -33.44 -19.47
N ASN A 255 -7.70 -34.04 -18.32
CA ASN A 255 -8.22 -35.35 -17.93
C ASN A 255 -9.71 -35.27 -17.56
N GLU A 256 -10.10 -34.24 -16.82
CA GLU A 256 -11.49 -33.94 -16.47
C GLU A 256 -12.33 -33.65 -17.72
N MET A 257 -11.76 -32.88 -18.66
CA MET A 257 -12.38 -32.60 -19.94
C MET A 257 -12.57 -33.88 -20.77
N SER A 258 -11.53 -34.71 -20.87
CA SER A 258 -11.58 -36.02 -21.55
C SER A 258 -12.62 -36.95 -20.92
N TYR A 259 -12.71 -36.96 -19.59
CA TYR A 259 -13.75 -37.69 -18.87
C TYR A 259 -15.15 -37.23 -19.30
N CYS A 260 -15.40 -35.92 -19.41
CA CYS A 260 -16.68 -35.41 -19.88
C CYS A 260 -17.03 -35.89 -21.30
N TYR A 261 -16.06 -35.92 -22.21
CA TYR A 261 -16.25 -36.45 -23.56
C TYR A 261 -16.67 -37.92 -23.56
N ALA A 262 -16.07 -38.74 -22.69
CA ALA A 262 -16.40 -40.16 -22.58
C ALA A 262 -17.85 -40.41 -22.12
N GLN A 263 -18.48 -39.45 -21.46
CA GLN A 263 -19.86 -39.55 -20.96
C GLN A 263 -20.94 -39.11 -21.97
N ILE A 264 -20.57 -38.55 -23.13
CA ILE A 264 -21.53 -38.03 -24.15
C ILE A 264 -21.86 -39.10 -25.21
N LYS A 265 -21.60 -40.38 -24.93
CA LYS A 265 -21.98 -41.48 -25.83
C LYS A 265 -23.48 -41.54 -26.11
#